data_AF-A0A382I584-F1
#
_entry.id   AF-A0A382I584-F1
#
_cell.length_a   1.000
_cell.length_b   1.000
_cell.length_c   1.000
_cell.angle_alpha   90.00
_cell.angle_beta   90.00
_cell.angle_gamma   90.00
#
_symmetry.space_group_name_H-M   'P 1'
#
loop_
_entity.id
_entity.type
_entity.pdbx_description
1 polymer ?
#
loop_
_entity_poly.entity_id
_entity_poly.type
_entity_poly.pdbx_seq_one_letter_code
_entity_poly.pdbx_strand_id
1 'polypeptide(L)'
;MGCPGRQPWQGGPGGTCGEEPLVVQRGASNVHYAQMESALDIPPGSDYDPAVSLGELIQTHGMFPALIACISPDGNENLAFRTVLETMLEDLTKQDVVATAEDIRRVAFGIWNVNQGNPPVPQGDQRIDWEEWLAFLKPQDGMHPRPNFITEQADLAGPNGAIHRGFLGPLSELIDSVVLARTLREIRVLKGFSRLYPPGDDPTGDGAEIRMVSPSLGRPMNWLPANETRGEGIFVQLNEEHLVEWENQGEVRERVDRVAGRLAGSRRAWLPAATPRLIAIHSLAHLLIRELIFECGYESASLRERLYVDDSEDTPMAGFLIYTASGTTEGSLGGLVRQGDPPRFARTVLSALHRATWCPADPVCSENAGGLDSLNFAACHACSLVSETSCEHSNLLLDRDLVVGELGLARNVVRAIQGG
;
A
#
# COMPACT_ATOMS: atom_id res chain seq x y z
N MET A 1 -3.25 30.29 -28.96
CA MET A 1 -4.31 29.28 -28.76
C MET A 1 -4.86 29.51 -27.37
N GLY A 2 -6.17 29.77 -27.23
CA GLY A 2 -6.79 29.93 -25.90
C GLY A 2 -7.08 28.56 -25.28
N CYS A 3 -6.96 28.46 -23.96
CA CYS A 3 -7.35 27.26 -23.23
C CYS A 3 -8.89 27.14 -23.22
N PRO A 4 -9.48 26.03 -23.68
CA PRO A 4 -10.92 25.83 -23.68
C PRO A 4 -11.51 25.53 -22.29
N GLY A 5 -10.71 25.64 -21.22
CA GLY A 5 -11.14 25.43 -19.83
C GLY A 5 -11.75 24.05 -19.54
N ARG A 6 -11.39 23.04 -20.33
CA ARG A 6 -11.83 21.65 -20.16
C ARG A 6 -10.66 20.69 -20.03
N GLN A 7 -10.92 19.60 -19.32
CA GLN A 7 -10.00 18.46 -19.28
C GLN A 7 -10.12 17.63 -20.57
N PRO A 8 -9.04 16.93 -21.01
CA PRO A 8 -9.05 16.14 -22.24
C PRO A 8 -10.14 15.05 -22.33
N TRP A 9 -10.56 14.46 -21.20
CA TRP A 9 -11.59 13.41 -21.14
C TRP A 9 -13.01 13.92 -20.93
N GLN A 10 -13.21 15.24 -20.74
CA GLN A 10 -14.55 15.80 -20.57
C GLN A 10 -15.24 16.01 -21.93
N GLY A 11 -16.41 15.39 -22.11
CA GLY A 11 -17.30 15.67 -23.23
C GLY A 11 -18.15 16.92 -22.97
N GLY A 12 -18.11 17.91 -23.87
CA GLY A 12 -18.94 19.13 -23.81
C GLY A 12 -18.17 20.44 -24.05
N PRO A 13 -18.87 21.58 -24.11
CA PRO A 13 -18.25 22.90 -24.14
C PRO A 13 -17.61 23.19 -22.77
N GLY A 14 -16.32 23.51 -22.75
CA GLY A 14 -15.62 23.95 -21.54
C GLY A 14 -15.89 25.41 -21.21
N GLY A 15 -15.56 25.81 -19.99
CA GLY A 15 -15.63 27.21 -19.58
C GLY A 15 -14.51 28.06 -20.20
N THR A 16 -14.54 29.37 -19.96
CA THR A 16 -13.39 30.25 -20.29
C THR A 16 -12.28 30.05 -19.27
N CYS A 17 -11.06 29.74 -19.72
CA CYS A 17 -9.88 29.65 -18.87
C CYS A 17 -8.95 30.84 -19.15
N GLY A 18 -8.68 31.63 -18.10
CA GLY A 18 -7.81 32.80 -18.17
C GLY A 18 -6.34 32.51 -17.85
N GLU A 19 -5.98 31.26 -17.62
CA GLU A 19 -4.62 30.85 -17.25
C GLU A 19 -3.66 30.82 -18.44
N GLU A 20 -2.37 31.02 -18.16
CA GLU A 20 -1.33 30.96 -19.17
C GLU A 20 -0.99 29.50 -19.54
N PRO A 21 -0.94 29.14 -20.84
CA PRO A 21 -0.61 27.77 -21.25
C PRO A 21 0.86 27.46 -21.00
N LEU A 22 1.13 26.43 -20.21
CA LEU A 22 2.48 25.92 -19.95
C LEU A 22 2.83 24.78 -20.91
N VAL A 23 4.03 24.84 -21.49
CA VAL A 23 4.56 23.80 -22.39
C VAL A 23 5.24 22.73 -21.54
N VAL A 24 4.79 21.48 -21.69
CA VAL A 24 5.39 20.31 -21.04
C VAL A 24 5.75 19.28 -22.11
N GLN A 25 6.85 18.56 -21.90
CA GLN A 25 7.24 17.48 -22.79
C GLN A 25 6.19 16.37 -22.78
N ARG A 26 5.81 15.90 -23.98
CA ARG A 26 4.89 14.77 -24.13
C ARG A 26 5.52 13.51 -23.50
N GLY A 27 4.85 12.95 -22.49
CA GLY A 27 5.33 11.78 -21.74
C GLY A 27 6.15 12.12 -20.49
N ALA A 28 6.33 13.39 -20.14
CA ALA A 28 6.92 13.74 -18.86
C ALA A 28 6.03 13.26 -17.70
N SER A 29 6.65 12.71 -16.65
CA SER A 29 5.94 12.19 -15.48
C SER A 29 5.21 13.27 -14.68
N ASN A 30 5.59 14.55 -14.84
CA ASN A 30 4.91 15.68 -14.22
C ASN A 30 3.61 16.11 -14.93
N VAL A 31 3.21 15.44 -16.02
CA VAL A 31 1.92 15.71 -16.66
C VAL A 31 0.74 15.24 -15.79
N HIS A 32 0.94 14.19 -14.98
CA HIS A 32 -0.11 13.59 -14.17
C HIS A 32 0.45 12.86 -12.94
N TYR A 33 0.15 13.38 -11.76
CA TYR A 33 0.43 12.70 -10.48
C TYR A 33 -0.85 12.08 -9.94
N ALA A 34 -1.05 10.80 -10.22
CA ALA A 34 -2.21 10.07 -9.70
C ALA A 34 -2.18 9.99 -8.18
N GLN A 35 -3.30 10.27 -7.53
CA GLN A 35 -3.50 10.05 -6.11
C GLN A 35 -4.33 8.80 -5.91
N MET A 36 -3.63 7.75 -5.50
CA MET A 36 -4.19 6.43 -5.25
C MET A 36 -4.09 6.11 -3.77
N GLU A 37 -5.11 5.48 -3.22
CA GLU A 37 -5.00 4.76 -1.95
C GLU A 37 -5.18 3.28 -2.24
N SER A 38 -4.55 2.42 -1.46
CA SER A 38 -4.79 0.98 -1.54
C SER A 38 -4.92 0.34 -0.17
N ALA A 39 -5.70 -0.74 -0.12
CA ALA A 39 -5.89 -1.56 1.06
C ALA A 39 -5.98 -3.03 0.67
N LEU A 40 -5.47 -3.90 1.54
CA LEU A 40 -5.68 -5.34 1.46
C LEU A 40 -7.07 -5.70 2.02
N ASP A 41 -7.73 -6.64 1.36
CA ASP A 41 -9.01 -7.20 1.78
C ASP A 41 -8.75 -8.34 2.79
N ILE A 42 -8.61 -7.97 4.07
CA ILE A 42 -8.31 -8.86 5.21
C ILE A 42 -9.53 -9.17 6.11
N PRO A 43 -10.15 -10.36 6.01
CA PRO A 43 -11.18 -10.82 6.94
C PRO A 43 -10.72 -10.97 8.40
N PRO A 44 -11.57 -10.73 9.42
CA PRO A 44 -12.93 -10.23 9.34
C PRO A 44 -13.03 -8.69 9.35
N GLY A 45 -11.91 -7.96 9.43
CA GLY A 45 -11.92 -6.49 9.39
C GLY A 45 -12.42 -5.95 8.05
N SER A 46 -12.07 -6.64 6.97
CA SER A 46 -12.61 -6.45 5.62
C SER A 46 -13.79 -7.37 5.31
N ASP A 47 -14.20 -8.22 6.27
CA ASP A 47 -15.48 -8.90 6.12
C ASP A 47 -16.51 -7.81 5.97
N TYR A 48 -16.95 -7.69 4.74
CA TYR A 48 -18.32 -7.45 4.41
C TYR A 48 -19.19 -8.11 5.49
N ASP A 49 -19.69 -7.27 6.40
CA ASP A 49 -20.70 -7.63 7.38
C ASP A 49 -21.72 -8.51 6.63
N PRO A 50 -22.15 -9.67 7.17
CA PRO A 50 -23.33 -10.35 6.65
C PRO A 50 -24.51 -9.38 6.49
N ALA A 51 -24.54 -8.29 7.27
CA ALA A 51 -25.44 -7.16 7.10
C ALA A 51 -25.11 -6.19 5.94
N VAL A 52 -23.94 -6.25 5.31
CA VAL A 52 -23.63 -5.62 4.02
C VAL A 52 -24.14 -6.49 2.85
N SER A 53 -24.21 -7.83 2.95
CA SER A 53 -25.02 -8.66 2.00
C SER A 53 -26.47 -8.42 2.15
N LEU A 54 -26.90 -8.43 3.41
CA LEU A 54 -28.23 -8.02 3.74
C LEU A 54 -28.46 -6.60 3.27
N GLY A 55 -27.50 -5.70 3.45
CA GLY A 55 -27.55 -4.29 3.07
C GLY A 55 -27.63 -4.08 1.57
N GLU A 56 -26.91 -4.85 0.76
CA GLU A 56 -27.00 -4.83 -0.70
C GLU A 56 -28.30 -5.47 -1.18
N LEU A 57 -28.74 -6.59 -0.59
CA LEU A 57 -30.04 -7.21 -0.87
C LEU A 57 -31.20 -6.28 -0.49
N ILE A 58 -31.08 -5.59 0.64
CA ILE A 58 -31.99 -4.54 1.11
C ILE A 58 -31.96 -3.38 0.13
N GLN A 59 -30.79 -2.88 -0.26
CA GLN A 59 -30.65 -1.74 -1.19
C GLN A 59 -31.17 -2.03 -2.59
N THR A 60 -30.99 -3.26 -3.07
CA THR A 60 -31.48 -3.71 -4.39
C THR A 60 -32.95 -4.08 -4.39
N HIS A 61 -33.58 -4.22 -3.22
CA HIS A 61 -35.00 -4.50 -3.08
C HIS A 61 -35.84 -3.37 -3.70
N GLY A 62 -36.85 -3.72 -4.50
CA GLY A 62 -37.64 -2.74 -5.26
C GLY A 62 -38.39 -1.70 -4.41
N MET A 63 -38.63 -2.00 -3.13
CA MET A 63 -39.28 -1.09 -2.18
C MET A 63 -38.30 -0.18 -1.40
N PHE A 64 -36.99 -0.40 -1.52
CA PHE A 64 -35.99 0.34 -0.75
C PHE A 64 -35.98 1.86 -1.03
N PRO A 65 -36.12 2.35 -2.28
CA PRO A 65 -36.23 3.78 -2.53
C PRO A 65 -37.45 4.43 -1.86
N ALA A 66 -38.57 3.70 -1.81
CA ALA A 66 -39.79 4.16 -1.13
C ALA A 66 -39.59 4.20 0.38
N LEU A 67 -38.89 3.22 0.95
CA LEU A 67 -38.55 3.18 2.38
C LEU A 67 -37.73 4.41 2.79
N ILE A 68 -36.69 4.78 2.02
CA ILE A 68 -35.88 5.98 2.25
C ILE A 68 -36.72 7.25 2.16
N ALA A 69 -37.61 7.35 1.16
CA ALA A 69 -38.48 8.51 0.96
C ALA A 69 -39.51 8.69 2.09
N CYS A 70 -39.81 7.64 2.85
CA CYS A 70 -40.69 7.70 4.01
C CYS A 70 -39.98 8.18 5.30
N ILE A 71 -38.65 8.34 5.31
CA ILE A 71 -37.95 8.91 6.47
C ILE A 71 -38.23 10.41 6.52
N SER A 72 -38.72 10.87 7.67
CA SER A 72 -39.08 12.28 7.86
C SER A 72 -37.82 13.17 7.84
N PRO A 73 -37.92 14.47 7.46
CA PRO A 73 -36.75 15.37 7.38
C PRO A 73 -35.97 15.54 8.69
N ASP A 74 -36.62 15.29 9.83
CA ASP A 74 -36.05 15.30 11.18
C ASP A 74 -35.44 13.96 11.59
N GLY A 75 -35.36 12.97 10.68
CA GLY A 75 -34.77 11.66 10.93
C GLY A 75 -35.69 10.69 11.68
N ASN A 76 -37.01 10.96 11.72
CA ASN A 76 -37.98 10.14 12.44
C ASN A 76 -38.79 9.19 11.53
N GLU A 77 -39.12 8.02 12.07
CA GLU A 77 -40.02 7.05 11.44
C GLU A 77 -41.49 7.52 11.46
N ASN A 78 -42.14 7.59 10.30
CA ASN A 78 -43.58 7.80 10.21
C ASN A 78 -44.35 6.49 10.00
N LEU A 79 -45.69 6.57 9.93
CA LEU A 79 -46.54 5.39 9.73
C LEU A 79 -46.23 4.69 8.39
N ALA A 80 -45.98 5.44 7.33
CA ALA A 80 -45.66 4.90 6.01
C ALA A 80 -44.33 4.13 6.02
N PHE A 81 -43.31 4.65 6.73
CA PHE A 81 -42.03 3.98 6.92
C PHE A 81 -42.21 2.61 7.57
N ARG A 82 -43.00 2.53 8.66
CA ARG A 82 -43.27 1.27 9.36
C ARG A 82 -44.00 0.26 8.46
N THR A 83 -44.98 0.70 7.69
CA THR A 83 -45.72 -0.17 6.76
C THR A 83 -44.83 -0.72 5.64
N VAL A 84 -43.98 0.13 5.03
CA VAL A 84 -43.04 -0.31 3.99
C VAL A 84 -41.96 -1.24 4.56
N LEU A 85 -41.46 -0.95 5.76
CA LEU A 85 -40.50 -1.78 6.49
C LEU A 85 -41.05 -3.19 6.76
N GLU A 86 -42.27 -3.29 7.30
CA GLU A 86 -42.92 -4.58 7.58
C GLU A 86 -43.14 -5.38 6.30
N THR A 87 -43.65 -4.76 5.25
CA THR A 87 -43.89 -5.41 3.95
C THR A 87 -42.57 -5.90 3.33
N MET A 88 -41.51 -5.10 3.43
CA MET A 88 -40.19 -5.44 2.90
C MET A 88 -39.55 -6.59 3.69
N LEU A 89 -39.71 -6.62 5.01
CA LEU A 89 -39.24 -7.73 5.84
C LEU A 89 -39.95 -9.04 5.49
N GLU A 90 -41.27 -9.00 5.26
CA GLU A 90 -42.04 -10.17 4.82
C GLU A 90 -41.55 -10.69 3.46
N ASP A 91 -41.30 -9.80 2.49
CA ASP A 91 -40.85 -10.19 1.15
C ASP A 91 -39.42 -10.73 1.11
N LEU A 92 -38.52 -10.19 1.94
CA LEU A 92 -37.18 -10.75 2.13
C LEU A 92 -37.23 -12.13 2.78
N THR A 93 -38.11 -12.31 3.78
CA THR A 93 -38.29 -13.61 4.45
C THR A 93 -38.81 -14.68 3.49
N LYS A 94 -39.72 -14.33 2.56
CA LYS A 94 -40.21 -15.24 1.51
C LYS A 94 -39.13 -15.66 0.50
N GLN A 95 -38.04 -14.90 0.40
CA GLN A 95 -36.91 -15.17 -0.48
C GLN A 95 -35.77 -15.91 0.24
N ASP A 96 -36.04 -16.50 1.40
CA ASP A 96 -35.06 -17.17 2.27
C ASP A 96 -33.91 -16.24 2.72
N VAL A 97 -34.13 -14.92 2.74
CA VAL A 97 -33.16 -13.94 3.26
C VAL A 97 -33.38 -13.76 4.76
N VAL A 98 -32.35 -14.06 5.56
CA VAL A 98 -32.39 -13.89 7.02
C VAL A 98 -32.10 -12.43 7.36
N ALA A 99 -33.16 -11.62 7.55
CA ALA A 99 -33.10 -10.20 7.92
C ALA A 99 -33.92 -9.89 9.17
N THR A 100 -33.55 -8.87 9.95
CA THR A 100 -34.42 -8.29 10.97
C THR A 100 -34.90 -6.89 10.57
N ALA A 101 -35.98 -6.41 11.20
CA ALA A 101 -36.44 -5.03 11.03
C ALA A 101 -35.35 -4.01 11.40
N GLU A 102 -34.49 -4.33 12.36
CA GLU A 102 -33.40 -3.47 12.79
C GLU A 102 -32.27 -3.39 11.76
N ASP A 103 -32.00 -4.48 11.04
CA ASP A 103 -31.03 -4.47 9.94
C ASP A 103 -31.49 -3.56 8.81
N ILE A 104 -32.77 -3.63 8.44
CA ILE A 104 -33.35 -2.77 7.40
C ILE A 104 -33.32 -1.29 7.85
N ARG A 105 -33.65 -1.01 9.12
CA ARG A 105 -33.51 0.35 9.69
C ARG A 105 -32.09 0.86 9.61
N ARG A 106 -31.11 0.08 10.09
CA ARG A 106 -29.69 0.44 10.09
C ARG A 106 -29.21 0.82 8.69
N VAL A 107 -29.55 0.02 7.67
CA VAL A 107 -29.18 0.29 6.27
C VAL A 107 -29.90 1.54 5.74
N ALA A 108 -31.21 1.66 5.99
CA ALA A 108 -32.01 2.78 5.50
C ALA A 108 -31.55 4.12 6.09
N PHE A 109 -31.36 4.19 7.41
CA PHE A 109 -30.88 5.41 8.08
C PHE A 109 -29.42 5.72 7.78
N GLY A 110 -28.57 4.71 7.56
CA GLY A 110 -27.19 4.91 7.11
C GLY A 110 -27.13 5.64 5.75
N ILE A 111 -27.89 5.15 4.76
CA ILE A 111 -27.98 5.78 3.44
C ILE A 111 -28.65 7.16 3.50
N TRP A 112 -29.72 7.30 4.29
CA TRP A 112 -30.40 8.58 4.47
C TRP A 112 -29.48 9.64 5.06
N ASN A 113 -28.69 9.30 6.09
CA ASN A 113 -27.71 10.20 6.70
C ASN A 113 -26.63 10.63 5.71
N VAL A 114 -26.10 9.72 4.90
CA VAL A 114 -25.17 10.04 3.80
C VAL A 114 -25.80 11.02 2.80
N ASN A 115 -27.07 10.81 2.42
CA ASN A 115 -27.79 11.71 1.52
C ASN A 115 -28.02 13.12 2.11
N GLN A 116 -28.06 13.25 3.44
CA GLN A 116 -28.12 14.54 4.14
C GLN A 116 -26.74 15.19 4.35
N GLY A 117 -25.66 14.57 3.84
CA GLY A 117 -24.29 15.08 4.00
C GLY A 117 -23.64 14.74 5.35
N ASN A 118 -24.21 13.78 6.10
CA ASN A 118 -23.70 13.31 7.39
C ASN A 118 -23.26 11.84 7.26
N PRO A 119 -22.12 11.54 6.61
CA PRO A 119 -21.63 10.18 6.57
C PRO A 119 -21.32 9.68 8.00
N PRO A 120 -21.45 8.37 8.28
CA PRO A 120 -21.02 7.83 9.57
C PRO A 120 -19.55 8.15 9.80
N VAL A 121 -19.26 8.69 10.99
CA VAL A 121 -17.88 8.92 11.44
C VAL A 121 -17.26 7.53 11.68
N PRO A 122 -16.16 7.16 11.00
CA PRO A 122 -15.59 5.84 11.20
C PRO A 122 -15.04 5.73 12.63
N GLN A 123 -15.23 4.56 13.26
CA GLN A 123 -14.80 4.32 14.64
C GLN A 123 -13.35 3.80 14.67
N GLY A 124 -12.50 4.37 15.53
CA GLY A 124 -11.11 3.90 15.78
C GLY A 124 -10.02 4.83 15.27
N ASP A 125 -8.77 4.54 15.64
CA ASP A 125 -7.56 5.21 15.13
C ASP A 125 -7.22 4.58 13.76
N GLN A 126 -7.75 5.19 12.69
CA GLN A 126 -7.95 4.62 11.35
C GLN A 126 -6.68 4.56 10.50
N ARG A 127 -5.67 3.79 10.90
CA ARG A 127 -4.57 3.49 9.97
C ARG A 127 -4.67 2.10 9.38
N ILE A 128 -4.90 2.06 8.06
CA ILE A 128 -5.00 0.83 7.26
C ILE A 128 -3.71 0.01 7.37
N ASP A 129 -2.55 0.67 7.37
CA ASP A 129 -1.24 0.01 7.47
C ASP A 129 -1.08 -0.79 8.77
N TRP A 130 -1.56 -0.26 9.90
CA TRP A 130 -1.51 -0.89 11.21
C TRP A 130 -2.42 -2.11 11.30
N GLU A 131 -3.64 -2.02 10.78
CA GLU A 131 -4.56 -3.16 10.74
C GLU A 131 -4.01 -4.31 9.89
N GLU A 132 -3.43 -3.98 8.74
CA GLU A 132 -2.79 -4.97 7.87
C GLU A 132 -1.55 -5.60 8.52
N TRP A 133 -0.70 -4.78 9.16
CA TRP A 133 0.44 -5.26 9.93
C TRP A 133 0.00 -6.29 10.98
N LEU A 134 -1.00 -5.95 11.80
CA LEU A 134 -1.53 -6.85 12.83
C LEU A 134 -2.08 -8.16 12.26
N ALA A 135 -2.64 -8.13 11.05
CA ALA A 135 -3.14 -9.33 10.39
C ALA A 135 -2.01 -10.28 9.97
N PHE A 136 -0.87 -9.76 9.52
CA PHE A 136 0.30 -10.58 9.22
C PHE A 136 0.97 -11.15 10.47
N LEU A 137 0.92 -10.45 11.61
CA LEU A 137 1.45 -10.96 12.89
C LEU A 137 0.65 -12.14 13.46
N LYS A 138 -0.60 -12.32 13.02
CA LYS A 138 -1.50 -13.39 13.48
C LYS A 138 -2.00 -14.19 12.27
N PRO A 139 -1.14 -15.00 11.63
CA PRO A 139 -1.54 -15.77 10.46
C PRO A 139 -2.74 -16.65 10.78
N GLN A 140 -3.76 -16.59 9.94
CA GLN A 140 -5.01 -17.32 10.16
C GLN A 140 -4.88 -18.77 9.69
N ASP A 141 -4.87 -19.71 10.64
CA ASP A 141 -5.02 -21.15 10.36
C ASP A 141 -6.50 -21.49 10.16
N GLY A 142 -6.99 -21.46 8.92
CA GLY A 142 -8.35 -21.90 8.60
C GLY A 142 -8.89 -21.37 7.28
N MET A 143 -9.83 -22.09 6.66
CA MET A 143 -10.55 -21.58 5.50
C MET A 143 -11.59 -20.57 5.94
N HIS A 144 -11.31 -19.28 5.73
CA HIS A 144 -12.34 -18.27 5.73
C HIS A 144 -13.30 -18.50 4.53
N PRO A 145 -14.63 -18.32 4.65
CA PRO A 145 -15.58 -18.49 3.54
C PRO A 145 -15.24 -17.63 2.31
N ARG A 146 -14.55 -16.51 2.54
CA ARG A 146 -13.93 -15.68 1.51
C ARG A 146 -12.41 -15.87 1.56
N PRO A 147 -11.82 -16.62 0.63
CA PRO A 147 -10.37 -16.85 0.59
C PRO A 147 -9.64 -15.65 -0.04
N ASN A 148 -9.99 -14.41 0.33
CA ASN A 148 -9.36 -13.20 -0.22
C ASN A 148 -8.03 -12.85 0.47
N PHE A 149 -7.81 -13.40 1.67
CA PHE A 149 -6.58 -13.29 2.44
C PHE A 149 -6.31 -14.64 3.09
N ILE A 150 -5.28 -15.34 2.61
CA ILE A 150 -4.83 -16.61 3.19
C ILE A 150 -3.35 -16.47 3.47
N THR A 151 -2.99 -16.60 4.74
CA THR A 151 -1.62 -16.48 5.23
C THR A 151 -1.16 -17.77 5.88
N GLU A 152 0.10 -18.11 5.68
CA GLU A 152 0.75 -19.27 6.29
C GLU A 152 2.12 -18.84 6.82
N GLN A 153 2.46 -19.19 8.06
CA GLN A 153 3.79 -18.90 8.59
C GLN A 153 4.84 -19.79 7.90
N ALA A 154 5.94 -19.19 7.43
CA ALA A 154 7.07 -19.91 6.88
C ALA A 154 8.21 -19.99 7.89
N ASP A 155 8.80 -21.18 8.04
CA ASP A 155 10.04 -21.37 8.78
C ASP A 155 11.23 -20.93 7.91
N LEU A 156 11.97 -19.91 8.32
CA LEU A 156 13.15 -19.42 7.60
C LEU A 156 14.28 -20.47 7.51
N ALA A 157 14.43 -21.32 8.54
CA ALA A 157 15.50 -22.32 8.62
C ALA A 157 15.24 -23.49 7.68
N GLY A 158 13.97 -23.90 7.59
CA GLY A 158 13.55 -25.07 6.85
C GLY A 158 14.01 -26.39 7.46
N PRO A 159 13.97 -27.49 6.67
CA PRO A 159 14.44 -28.79 7.12
C PRO A 159 15.89 -28.74 7.61
N ASN A 160 16.20 -29.49 8.65
CA ASN A 160 17.54 -29.54 9.24
C ASN A 160 18.65 -29.71 8.18
N GLY A 161 19.58 -28.76 8.14
CA GLY A 161 20.73 -28.75 7.22
C GLY A 161 20.47 -28.12 5.85
N ALA A 162 19.28 -27.60 5.57
CA ALA A 162 18.97 -26.93 4.31
C ALA A 162 19.72 -25.59 4.13
N ILE A 163 20.02 -24.93 5.25
CA ILE A 163 20.86 -23.73 5.36
C ILE A 163 22.03 -24.04 6.30
N HIS A 164 23.25 -23.64 5.92
CA HIS A 164 24.43 -23.83 6.76
C HIS A 164 24.32 -22.98 8.04
N ARG A 165 24.68 -23.56 9.20
CA ARG A 165 24.52 -22.89 10.52
C ARG A 165 25.18 -21.52 10.61
N GLY A 166 26.28 -21.32 9.88
CA GLY A 166 26.98 -20.02 9.81
C GLY A 166 26.14 -18.89 9.20
N PHE A 167 25.12 -19.20 8.39
CA PHE A 167 24.21 -18.20 7.81
C PHE A 167 22.91 -18.08 8.60
N LEU A 168 22.43 -19.17 9.22
CA LEU A 168 21.14 -19.17 9.91
C LEU A 168 21.11 -18.20 11.10
N GLY A 169 22.17 -18.17 11.92
CA GLY A 169 22.25 -17.25 13.06
C GLY A 169 22.09 -15.78 12.66
N PRO A 170 22.95 -15.26 11.76
CA PRO A 170 22.82 -13.89 11.26
C PRO A 170 21.49 -13.59 10.55
N LEU A 171 20.91 -14.58 9.86
CA LEU A 171 19.60 -14.40 9.22
C LEU A 171 18.46 -14.27 10.25
N SER A 172 18.48 -15.08 11.31
CA SER A 172 17.50 -15.00 12.41
C SER A 172 17.68 -13.77 13.30
N GLU A 173 18.87 -13.17 13.34
CA GLU A 173 19.09 -11.85 13.96
C GLU A 173 18.45 -10.72 13.14
N LEU A 174 18.45 -10.85 11.81
CA LEU A 174 17.89 -9.84 10.90
C LEU A 174 16.36 -9.97 10.73
N ILE A 175 15.87 -11.20 10.55
CA ILE A 175 14.48 -11.51 10.20
C ILE A 175 13.83 -12.24 11.37
N ASP A 176 12.75 -11.67 11.90
CA ASP A 176 11.97 -12.25 12.99
C ASP A 176 10.99 -13.30 12.48
N SER A 177 10.21 -12.94 11.45
CA SER A 177 9.20 -13.83 10.89
C SER A 177 8.99 -13.62 9.39
N VAL A 178 8.57 -14.70 8.71
CA VAL A 178 8.18 -14.70 7.31
C VAL A 178 6.79 -15.29 7.20
N VAL A 179 5.89 -14.59 6.51
CA VAL A 179 4.51 -15.02 6.31
C VAL A 179 4.20 -15.06 4.83
N LEU A 180 3.70 -16.20 4.37
CA LEU A 180 3.33 -16.45 3.00
C LEU A 180 1.87 -16.07 2.81
N ALA A 181 1.63 -15.03 2.03
CA ALA A 181 0.30 -14.66 1.62
C ALA A 181 -0.07 -15.47 0.36
N ARG A 182 -0.60 -16.68 0.57
CA ARG A 182 -1.03 -17.61 -0.48
C ARG A 182 -2.15 -17.03 -1.34
N THR A 183 -2.97 -16.16 -0.76
CA THR A 183 -3.94 -15.36 -1.51
C THR A 183 -4.05 -13.98 -0.88
N LEU A 184 -4.04 -12.96 -1.73
CA LEU A 184 -4.25 -11.56 -1.40
C LEU A 184 -5.24 -10.97 -2.40
N ARG A 185 -6.09 -10.07 -1.93
CA ARG A 185 -6.89 -9.18 -2.76
C ARG A 185 -6.59 -7.75 -2.32
N GLU A 186 -6.17 -6.94 -3.27
CA GLU A 186 -5.90 -5.52 -3.06
C GLU A 186 -6.95 -4.70 -3.82
N ILE A 187 -7.46 -3.67 -3.16
CA ILE A 187 -8.34 -2.67 -3.75
C ILE A 187 -7.55 -1.37 -3.85
N ARG A 188 -7.41 -0.82 -5.05
CA ARG A 188 -6.79 0.50 -5.28
C ARG A 188 -7.83 1.50 -5.77
N VAL A 189 -8.00 2.60 -5.06
CA VAL A 189 -8.95 3.66 -5.42
C VAL A 189 -8.24 4.88 -5.98
N LEU A 190 -8.79 5.48 -7.03
CA LEU A 190 -8.29 6.76 -7.55
C LEU A 190 -9.08 7.91 -6.90
N LYS A 191 -8.42 8.67 -6.01
CA LYS A 191 -9.00 9.88 -5.39
C LYS A 191 -9.00 11.07 -6.33
N GLY A 192 -8.05 11.10 -7.26
CA GLY A 192 -7.88 12.17 -8.24
C GLY A 192 -6.44 12.23 -8.72
N PHE A 193 -6.05 13.37 -9.26
CA PHE A 193 -4.66 13.62 -9.63
C PHE A 193 -4.34 15.11 -9.62
N SER A 194 -3.06 15.45 -9.52
CA SER A 194 -2.54 16.79 -9.78
C SER A 194 -1.72 16.81 -11.07
N ARG A 195 -1.36 18.01 -11.54
CA ARG A 195 -0.53 18.22 -12.73
C ARG A 195 0.56 19.23 -12.43
N LEU A 196 1.68 19.13 -13.15
CA LEU A 196 2.90 19.95 -13.04
C LEU A 196 3.66 19.79 -11.74
N TYR A 197 2.94 19.80 -10.62
CA TYR A 197 3.48 19.65 -9.28
C TYR A 197 2.79 18.48 -8.56
N PRO A 198 3.55 17.68 -7.77
CA PRO A 198 2.97 16.66 -6.92
C PRO A 198 2.05 17.30 -5.87
N PRO A 199 1.08 16.59 -5.29
CA PRO A 199 0.23 17.18 -4.24
C PRO A 199 1.06 17.75 -3.07
N GLY A 200 0.48 18.77 -2.44
CA GLY A 200 1.13 19.57 -1.40
C GLY A 200 1.02 21.06 -1.73
N ASP A 201 1.95 21.85 -1.22
CA ASP A 201 1.97 23.30 -1.40
C ASP A 201 2.16 23.70 -2.87
N ASP A 202 1.32 24.61 -3.35
CA ASP A 202 1.40 25.19 -4.68
C ASP A 202 2.55 26.19 -4.73
N PRO A 203 3.62 25.92 -5.52
CA PRO A 203 4.78 26.80 -5.59
C PRO A 203 4.50 28.11 -6.35
N THR A 204 3.31 28.26 -6.93
CA THR A 204 2.88 29.45 -7.66
C THR A 204 1.89 30.31 -6.88
N GLY A 205 1.35 29.79 -5.77
CA GLY A 205 0.42 30.49 -4.89
C GLY A 205 1.03 30.83 -3.54
N ASP A 206 0.59 31.94 -2.93
CA ASP A 206 0.96 32.29 -1.56
C ASP A 206 0.28 31.34 -0.56
N GLY A 207 0.87 30.15 -0.35
CA GLY A 207 0.43 29.18 0.66
C GLY A 207 -0.87 28.43 0.32
N ALA A 208 -1.22 28.32 -0.96
CA ALA A 208 -2.35 27.50 -1.41
C ALA A 208 -1.91 26.04 -1.60
N GLU A 209 -2.80 25.07 -1.36
CA GLU A 209 -2.55 23.67 -1.75
C GLU A 209 -2.83 23.46 -3.24
N ILE A 210 -2.08 22.55 -3.86
CA ILE A 210 -2.26 22.16 -5.24
C ILE A 210 -3.66 21.58 -5.44
N ARG A 211 -4.41 22.19 -6.36
CA ARG A 211 -5.77 21.78 -6.67
C ARG A 211 -5.80 20.38 -7.25
N MET A 212 -6.34 19.46 -6.44
CA MET A 212 -6.66 18.10 -6.87
C MET A 212 -7.79 18.10 -7.91
N VAL A 213 -7.56 17.44 -9.05
CA VAL A 213 -8.59 17.22 -10.05
C VAL A 213 -9.34 15.95 -9.71
N SER A 214 -10.64 16.10 -9.45
CA SER A 214 -11.53 14.97 -9.19
C SER A 214 -11.63 14.05 -10.42
N PRO A 215 -11.74 12.73 -10.23
CA PRO A 215 -12.03 11.80 -11.32
C PRO A 215 -13.46 11.97 -11.88
N SER A 216 -14.30 12.80 -11.25
CA SER A 216 -15.67 13.03 -11.68
C SER A 216 -15.79 13.81 -13.01
N LEU A 217 -16.77 13.41 -13.84
CA LEU A 217 -17.20 14.14 -15.04
C LEU A 217 -18.17 15.29 -14.73
N GLY A 218 -17.98 16.00 -13.61
CA GLY A 218 -18.79 17.16 -13.22
C GLY A 218 -20.04 16.85 -12.40
N ARG A 219 -20.12 15.66 -11.79
CA ARG A 219 -21.19 15.27 -10.84
C ARG A 219 -20.61 14.95 -9.46
N PRO A 220 -21.26 15.33 -8.35
CA PRO A 220 -20.84 14.84 -7.04
C PRO A 220 -20.95 13.31 -7.02
N MET A 221 -19.89 12.64 -6.57
CA MET A 221 -19.86 11.18 -6.41
C MET A 221 -19.64 10.88 -4.92
N ASN A 222 -20.46 9.99 -4.37
CA ASN A 222 -20.29 9.42 -3.03
C ASN A 222 -19.50 8.10 -3.06
N TRP A 223 -18.86 7.79 -4.19
CA TRP A 223 -18.06 6.60 -4.41
C TRP A 223 -16.81 6.97 -5.22
N LEU A 224 -15.76 6.16 -5.09
CA LEU A 224 -14.52 6.31 -5.85
C LEU A 224 -14.34 5.13 -6.82
N PRO A 225 -13.85 5.35 -8.04
CA PRO A 225 -13.50 4.26 -8.94
C PRO A 225 -12.33 3.47 -8.35
N ALA A 226 -12.46 2.14 -8.33
CA ALA A 226 -11.48 1.23 -7.77
C ALA A 226 -11.09 0.15 -8.78
N ASN A 227 -9.83 -0.28 -8.73
CA ASN A 227 -9.37 -1.49 -9.38
C ASN A 227 -9.14 -2.57 -8.32
N GLU A 228 -9.59 -3.78 -8.63
CA GLU A 228 -9.36 -4.97 -7.83
C GLU A 228 -8.24 -5.80 -8.44
N THR A 229 -7.26 -6.17 -7.62
CA THR A 229 -6.16 -7.05 -8.01
C THR A 229 -6.13 -8.24 -7.06
N ARG A 230 -6.06 -9.46 -7.60
CA ARG A 230 -5.80 -10.67 -6.83
C ARG A 230 -4.37 -11.13 -7.06
N GLY A 231 -3.73 -11.64 -6.02
CA GLY A 231 -2.35 -12.06 -6.09
C GLY A 231 -1.95 -12.91 -4.90
N GLU A 232 -0.64 -12.97 -4.75
CA GLU A 232 0.14 -13.69 -3.75
C GLU A 232 1.29 -12.80 -3.28
N GLY A 233 1.87 -13.11 -2.12
CA GLY A 233 2.97 -12.32 -1.58
C GLY A 233 3.79 -13.01 -0.49
N ILE A 234 4.91 -12.37 -0.14
CA ILE A 234 5.81 -12.74 0.95
C ILE A 234 5.91 -11.52 1.87
N PHE A 235 5.39 -11.65 3.07
CA PHE A 235 5.56 -10.68 4.13
C PHE A 235 6.80 -11.03 4.97
N VAL A 236 7.58 -10.01 5.32
CA VAL A 236 8.82 -10.13 6.07
C VAL A 236 8.77 -9.16 7.24
N GLN A 237 8.85 -9.70 8.45
CA GLN A 237 9.04 -8.93 9.68
C GLN A 237 10.52 -8.96 10.05
N LEU A 238 11.12 -7.80 10.24
CA LEU A 238 12.47 -7.67 10.76
C LEU A 238 12.46 -7.74 12.29
N ASN A 239 13.59 -8.12 12.85
CA ASN A 239 13.76 -8.15 14.30
C ASN A 239 13.79 -6.71 14.85
N GLU A 240 12.77 -6.34 15.62
CA GLU A 240 12.60 -4.98 16.18
C GLU A 240 13.76 -4.62 17.11
N GLU A 241 14.21 -5.54 17.96
CA GLU A 241 15.31 -5.27 18.91
C GLU A 241 16.62 -4.96 18.19
N HIS A 242 16.97 -5.78 17.20
CA HIS A 242 18.16 -5.56 16.34
C HIS A 242 18.06 -4.26 15.56
N LEU A 243 16.88 -3.95 15.01
CA LEU A 243 16.65 -2.75 14.24
C LEU A 243 16.75 -1.48 15.10
N VAL A 244 16.15 -1.48 16.30
CA VAL A 244 16.24 -0.38 17.28
C VAL A 244 17.67 -0.18 17.74
N GLU A 245 18.42 -1.25 18.01
CA GLU A 245 19.86 -1.12 18.36
C GLU A 245 20.65 -0.47 17.21
N TRP A 246 20.39 -0.89 15.98
CA TRP A 246 21.06 -0.39 14.78
C TRP A 246 20.74 1.08 14.46
N GLU A 247 19.46 1.47 14.48
CA GLU A 247 19.04 2.83 14.11
C GLU A 247 19.44 3.90 15.14
N ASN A 248 19.75 3.48 16.37
CA ASN A 248 20.25 4.34 17.43
C ASN A 248 21.76 4.63 17.34
N GLN A 249 22.47 4.01 16.39
CA GLN A 249 23.89 4.27 16.16
C GLN A 249 24.10 5.69 15.57
N GLY A 250 25.02 6.46 16.16
CA GLY A 250 25.25 7.85 15.76
C GLY A 250 25.60 8.02 14.28
N GLU A 251 26.46 7.15 13.75
CA GLU A 251 26.89 7.18 12.35
C GLU A 251 25.75 6.89 11.36
N VAL A 252 24.81 6.02 11.75
CA VAL A 252 23.61 5.70 10.96
C VAL A 252 22.69 6.92 10.90
N ARG A 253 22.43 7.55 12.04
CA ARG A 253 21.61 8.76 12.13
C ARG A 253 22.22 9.92 11.35
N GLU A 254 23.51 10.19 11.54
CA GLU A 254 24.22 11.25 10.81
C GLU A 254 24.16 11.07 9.29
N ARG A 255 24.15 9.82 8.81
CA ARG A 255 23.99 9.52 7.38
C ARG A 255 22.59 9.86 6.89
N VAL A 256 21.56 9.48 7.64
CA VAL A 256 20.15 9.73 7.29
C VAL A 256 19.76 11.20 7.44
N ASP A 257 20.29 11.91 8.44
CA ASP A 257 20.02 13.33 8.68
C ASP A 257 20.38 14.20 7.46
N ARG A 258 21.40 13.80 6.70
CA ARG A 258 21.77 14.47 5.44
C ARG A 258 20.68 14.33 4.37
N VAL A 259 20.02 13.19 4.31
CA VAL A 259 18.88 12.95 3.40
C VAL A 259 17.64 13.66 3.93
N ALA A 260 17.36 13.59 5.22
CA ALA A 260 16.25 14.29 5.87
C ALA A 260 16.33 15.81 5.66
N GLY A 261 17.52 16.41 5.80
CA GLY A 261 17.73 17.83 5.53
C GLY A 261 17.46 18.23 4.07
N ARG A 262 17.77 17.35 3.11
CA ARG A 262 17.43 17.57 1.69
C ARG A 262 15.94 17.42 1.44
N LEU A 263 15.30 16.42 2.07
CA LEU A 263 13.86 16.21 1.97
C LEU A 263 13.08 17.42 2.49
N ALA A 264 13.47 17.97 3.63
CA ALA A 264 12.88 19.19 4.20
C ALA A 264 13.03 20.43 3.30
N GLY A 265 14.12 20.50 2.51
CA GLY A 265 14.33 21.53 1.50
C GLY A 265 13.72 21.23 0.13
N SER A 266 13.13 20.04 -0.05
CA SER A 266 12.53 19.60 -1.32
C SER A 266 11.04 19.99 -1.40
N ARG A 267 10.44 19.79 -2.58
CA ARG A 267 8.99 19.98 -2.79
C ARG A 267 8.21 18.67 -2.69
N ARG A 268 8.73 17.71 -1.93
CA ARG A 268 8.15 16.36 -1.79
C ARG A 268 7.64 16.12 -0.38
N ALA A 269 6.86 17.06 0.15
CA ALA A 269 6.22 16.95 1.46
C ALA A 269 5.24 15.76 1.57
N TRP A 270 4.84 15.17 0.44
CA TRP A 270 4.03 13.94 0.40
C TRP A 270 4.83 12.67 0.76
N LEU A 271 6.16 12.70 0.71
CA LEU A 271 6.98 11.58 1.18
C LEU A 271 6.96 11.53 2.71
N PRO A 272 7.02 10.33 3.31
CA PRO A 272 7.20 10.19 4.75
C PRO A 272 8.54 10.78 5.21
N ALA A 273 8.67 11.01 6.51
CA ALA A 273 9.92 11.43 7.12
C ALA A 273 11.04 10.43 6.81
N ALA A 274 12.21 10.94 6.45
CA ALA A 274 13.38 10.12 6.18
C ALA A 274 13.98 9.62 7.51
N THR A 275 13.65 8.39 7.90
CA THR A 275 14.21 7.71 9.08
C THR A 275 15.17 6.59 8.68
N PRO A 276 16.12 6.18 9.55
CA PRO A 276 16.99 5.04 9.26
C PRO A 276 16.20 3.77 8.93
N ARG A 277 15.18 3.50 9.74
CA ARG A 277 14.22 2.40 9.58
C ARG A 277 13.59 2.39 8.19
N LEU A 278 13.01 3.51 7.78
CA LEU A 278 12.35 3.63 6.48
C LEU A 278 13.32 3.36 5.34
N ILE A 279 14.47 4.05 5.31
CA ILE A 279 15.40 3.94 4.18
C ILE A 279 15.98 2.52 4.09
N ALA A 280 16.34 1.89 5.21
CA ALA A 280 16.88 0.54 5.21
C ALA A 280 15.84 -0.51 4.79
N ILE A 281 14.63 -0.46 5.34
CA ILE A 281 13.55 -1.40 5.02
C ILE A 281 13.12 -1.25 3.56
N HIS A 282 12.92 -0.02 3.10
CA HIS A 282 12.61 0.28 1.70
C HIS A 282 13.71 -0.22 0.75
N SER A 283 14.98 0.03 1.09
CA SER A 283 16.10 -0.45 0.30
C SER A 283 16.19 -1.97 0.28
N LEU A 284 15.95 -2.64 1.40
CA LEU A 284 15.93 -4.10 1.48
C LEU A 284 14.80 -4.70 0.63
N ALA A 285 13.60 -4.13 0.68
CA ALA A 285 12.47 -4.55 -0.15
C ALA A 285 12.82 -4.44 -1.64
N HIS A 286 13.45 -3.35 -2.07
CA HIS A 286 13.95 -3.19 -3.43
C HIS A 286 14.98 -4.25 -3.84
N LEU A 287 15.97 -4.52 -2.98
CA LEU A 287 16.99 -5.54 -3.25
C LEU A 287 16.36 -6.92 -3.43
N LEU A 288 15.36 -7.25 -2.60
CA LEU A 288 14.63 -8.51 -2.68
C LEU A 288 13.71 -8.58 -3.90
N ILE A 289 12.97 -7.52 -4.24
CA ILE A 289 12.17 -7.47 -5.47
C ILE A 289 13.03 -7.78 -6.68
N ARG A 290 14.22 -7.15 -6.77
CA ARG A 290 15.15 -7.35 -7.87
C ARG A 290 15.60 -8.80 -7.97
N GLU A 291 15.94 -9.45 -6.85
CA GLU A 291 16.35 -10.85 -6.86
C GLU A 291 15.16 -11.78 -7.17
N LEU A 292 14.00 -11.55 -6.55
CA LEU A 292 12.79 -12.35 -6.73
C LEU A 292 12.32 -12.35 -8.18
N ILE A 293 12.30 -11.21 -8.87
CA ILE A 293 11.95 -11.10 -10.30
C ILE A 293 12.73 -12.13 -11.15
N PHE A 294 14.03 -12.30 -10.87
CA PHE A 294 14.85 -13.28 -11.58
C PHE A 294 14.51 -14.73 -11.22
N GLU A 295 14.15 -15.00 -9.96
CA GLU A 295 13.88 -16.35 -9.47
C GLU A 295 12.48 -16.88 -9.80
N CYS A 296 11.46 -16.01 -9.76
CA CYS A 296 10.06 -16.38 -10.05
C CYS A 296 9.65 -16.12 -11.51
N GLY A 297 10.47 -15.40 -12.28
CA GLY A 297 10.24 -15.17 -13.72
C GLY A 297 9.13 -14.15 -14.03
N TYR A 298 8.69 -13.38 -13.03
CA TYR A 298 7.78 -12.25 -13.25
C TYR A 298 8.48 -11.12 -14.00
N GLU A 299 7.70 -10.26 -14.67
CA GLU A 299 8.25 -9.05 -15.25
C GLU A 299 8.59 -8.03 -14.16
N SER A 300 9.50 -7.10 -14.46
CA SER A 300 9.99 -6.13 -13.48
C SER A 300 8.93 -5.20 -12.86
N ALA A 301 7.78 -5.05 -13.52
CA ALA A 301 6.66 -4.24 -13.06
C ALA A 301 5.54 -5.07 -12.38
N SER A 302 5.70 -6.39 -12.32
CA SER A 302 4.67 -7.31 -11.80
C SER A 302 4.77 -7.55 -10.30
N LEU A 303 5.88 -7.17 -9.65
CA LEU A 303 6.01 -7.19 -8.19
C LEU A 303 5.92 -5.78 -7.63
N ARG A 304 5.25 -5.63 -6.49
CA ARG A 304 5.15 -4.39 -5.72
C ARG A 304 5.62 -4.62 -4.30
N GLU A 305 6.13 -3.56 -3.69
CA GLU A 305 6.27 -3.50 -2.25
C GLU A 305 5.05 -2.84 -1.60
N ARG A 306 4.88 -3.14 -0.33
CA ARG A 306 4.09 -2.37 0.61
C ARG A 306 4.87 -2.29 1.92
N LEU A 307 5.11 -1.09 2.42
CA LEU A 307 6.00 -0.86 3.56
C LEU A 307 5.20 -0.72 4.84
N TYR A 308 5.61 -1.44 5.89
CA TYR A 308 5.06 -1.32 7.24
C TYR A 308 6.19 -0.78 8.14
N VAL A 309 6.31 0.54 8.18
CA VAL A 309 7.40 1.22 8.85
C VAL A 309 6.89 2.35 9.74
N ASP A 310 7.14 2.23 11.03
CA ASP A 310 6.79 3.22 12.04
C ASP A 310 7.70 3.04 13.25
N ASP A 311 8.29 4.14 13.73
CA ASP A 311 9.21 4.20 14.87
C ASP A 311 8.54 4.74 16.15
N SER A 312 7.21 4.92 16.14
CA SER A 312 6.43 5.26 17.32
C SER A 312 6.38 4.12 18.34
N GLU A 313 6.34 4.48 19.62
CA GLU A 313 6.24 3.51 20.72
C GLU A 313 4.89 2.78 20.75
N ASP A 314 3.82 3.42 20.26
CA ASP A 314 2.45 2.90 20.34
C ASP A 314 2.12 1.91 19.21
N THR A 315 2.63 2.16 18.00
CA THR A 315 2.36 1.34 16.81
C THR A 315 3.64 1.02 16.03
N PRO A 316 4.65 0.38 16.66
CA PRO A 316 5.92 0.09 15.99
C PRO A 316 5.72 -0.92 14.86
N MET A 317 6.26 -0.60 13.70
CA MET A 317 6.26 -1.48 12.53
C MET A 317 7.65 -1.53 11.90
N ALA A 318 8.10 -2.75 11.61
CA ALA A 318 9.40 -3.02 11.02
C ALA A 318 9.29 -4.18 10.02
N GLY A 319 8.65 -3.94 8.89
CA GLY A 319 8.58 -4.94 7.85
C GLY A 319 8.03 -4.43 6.54
N PHE A 320 7.83 -5.38 5.62
CA PHE A 320 7.33 -5.09 4.29
C PHE A 320 6.69 -6.34 3.69
N LEU A 321 5.79 -6.12 2.74
CA LEU A 321 5.19 -7.14 1.91
C LEU A 321 5.67 -6.96 0.47
N ILE A 322 6.19 -8.03 -0.13
CA ILE A 322 6.39 -8.10 -1.58
C ILE A 322 5.26 -8.94 -2.16
N TYR A 323 4.49 -8.38 -3.08
CA TYR A 323 3.31 -9.03 -3.63
C TYR A 323 3.17 -8.80 -5.13
N THR A 324 2.33 -9.61 -5.76
CA THR A 324 2.04 -9.52 -7.19
C THR A 324 1.05 -8.38 -7.49
N ALA A 325 1.41 -7.55 -8.46
CA ALA A 325 0.74 -6.30 -8.81
C ALA A 325 -0.25 -6.41 -9.98
N SER A 326 -0.24 -7.54 -10.70
CA SER A 326 -1.00 -7.78 -11.92
C SER A 326 -2.00 -8.93 -11.72
N GLY A 327 -3.30 -8.64 -11.89
CA GLY A 327 -4.37 -9.64 -11.81
C GLY A 327 -4.49 -10.55 -13.04
N THR A 328 -3.45 -10.66 -13.85
CA THR A 328 -3.43 -11.59 -14.99
C THR A 328 -3.29 -13.02 -14.47
N THR A 329 -4.13 -13.90 -14.98
CA THR A 329 -4.19 -15.35 -14.68
C THR A 329 -2.86 -16.09 -14.89
N GLU A 330 -1.86 -15.48 -15.52
CA GLU A 330 -0.51 -16.04 -15.71
C GLU A 330 0.30 -16.15 -14.40
N GLY A 331 -0.07 -15.43 -13.33
CA GLY A 331 0.59 -15.51 -12.02
C GLY A 331 -0.01 -16.51 -11.02
N SER A 332 -1.10 -17.22 -11.37
CA SER A 332 -1.86 -18.01 -10.39
C SER A 332 -1.25 -19.39 -10.05
N LEU A 333 -0.04 -19.70 -10.53
CA LEU A 333 0.64 -20.97 -10.25
C LEU A 333 1.53 -20.94 -8.99
N GLY A 334 1.47 -19.87 -8.21
CA GLY A 334 2.23 -19.76 -6.96
C GLY A 334 3.70 -19.40 -7.17
N GLY A 335 4.00 -18.57 -8.18
CA GLY A 335 5.38 -18.30 -8.61
C GLY A 335 6.18 -17.53 -7.55
N LEU A 336 5.58 -16.48 -6.99
CA LEU A 336 6.21 -15.65 -5.96
C LEU A 336 6.13 -16.33 -4.59
N VAL A 337 4.94 -16.77 -4.16
CA VAL A 337 4.77 -17.30 -2.81
C VAL A 337 5.63 -18.53 -2.56
N ARG A 338 5.89 -19.32 -3.60
CA ARG A 338 6.78 -20.48 -3.54
C ARG A 338 8.24 -20.11 -3.28
N GLN A 339 8.70 -18.91 -3.66
CA GLN A 339 10.03 -18.46 -3.27
C GLN A 339 10.12 -18.13 -1.78
N GLY A 340 8.98 -17.88 -1.13
CA GLY A 340 8.90 -17.74 0.31
C GLY A 340 9.08 -19.05 1.08
N ASP A 341 8.86 -20.21 0.45
CA ASP A 341 9.01 -21.51 1.12
C ASP A 341 10.50 -21.79 1.45
N PRO A 342 10.81 -22.36 2.63
CA PRO A 342 12.18 -22.76 2.93
C PRO A 342 12.70 -23.88 2.01
N PRO A 343 14.03 -23.92 1.73
CA PRO A 343 15.05 -22.94 2.09
C PRO A 343 15.21 -21.83 1.04
N ARG A 344 14.23 -21.66 0.13
CA ARG A 344 14.36 -20.77 -1.04
C ARG A 344 14.51 -19.33 -0.58
N PHE A 345 13.61 -18.88 0.29
CA PHE A 345 13.61 -17.48 0.74
C PHE A 345 14.93 -17.06 1.39
N ALA A 346 15.47 -17.91 2.28
CA ALA A 346 16.78 -17.66 2.90
C ALA A 346 17.89 -17.54 1.84
N ARG A 347 17.87 -18.35 0.77
CA ARG A 347 18.82 -18.24 -0.34
C ARG A 347 18.63 -16.98 -1.15
N THR A 348 17.39 -16.58 -1.41
CA THR A 348 17.05 -15.31 -2.08
C THR A 348 17.60 -14.13 -1.29
N VAL A 349 17.40 -14.09 0.04
CA VAL A 349 17.93 -13.04 0.92
C VAL A 349 19.46 -13.00 0.85
N LEU A 350 20.13 -14.14 1.00
CA LEU A 350 21.59 -14.21 0.91
C LEU A 350 22.10 -13.74 -0.46
N SER A 351 21.44 -14.14 -1.55
CA SER A 351 21.80 -13.73 -2.92
C SER A 351 21.61 -12.23 -3.13
N ALA A 352 20.47 -11.69 -2.70
CA ALA A 352 20.15 -10.27 -2.81
C ALA A 352 21.16 -9.40 -2.04
N LEU A 353 21.46 -9.77 -0.79
CA LEU A 353 22.44 -9.06 0.05
C LEU A 353 23.84 -9.15 -0.55
N HIS A 354 24.28 -10.34 -0.99
CA HIS A 354 25.57 -10.49 -1.66
C HIS A 354 25.67 -9.63 -2.91
N ARG A 355 24.65 -9.64 -3.78
CA ARG A 355 24.61 -8.83 -5.00
C ARG A 355 24.67 -7.34 -4.71
N ALA A 356 24.02 -6.88 -3.64
CA ALA A 356 23.98 -5.47 -3.26
C ALA A 356 25.33 -4.93 -2.78
N THR A 357 26.28 -5.79 -2.39
CA THR A 357 27.62 -5.36 -1.96
C THR A 357 28.45 -4.71 -3.08
N TRP A 358 28.02 -4.86 -4.35
CA TRP A 358 28.74 -4.32 -5.49
C TRP A 358 27.79 -3.57 -6.44
N CYS A 359 28.19 -2.37 -6.88
CA CYS A 359 27.55 -1.67 -7.97
C CYS A 359 28.57 -1.28 -9.05
N PRO A 360 28.23 -1.46 -10.34
CA PRO A 360 29.11 -1.06 -11.44
C PRO A 360 29.35 0.46 -11.51
N ALA A 361 28.55 1.26 -10.82
CA ALA A 361 28.67 2.71 -10.78
C ALA A 361 29.42 3.22 -9.53
N ASP A 362 29.98 2.33 -8.69
CA ASP A 362 30.84 2.75 -7.59
C ASP A 362 32.19 3.28 -8.13
N PRO A 363 32.81 4.29 -7.49
CA PRO A 363 32.40 4.93 -6.24
C PRO A 363 31.38 6.06 -6.40
N VAL A 364 31.05 6.46 -7.64
CA VAL A 364 30.12 7.58 -7.89
C VAL A 364 28.78 7.34 -7.21
N CYS A 365 28.27 6.10 -7.28
CA CYS A 365 27.03 5.70 -6.64
C CYS A 365 27.13 5.73 -5.11
N SER A 366 28.15 5.09 -4.52
CA SER A 366 28.30 4.94 -3.06
C SER A 366 28.73 6.21 -2.33
N GLU A 367 29.43 7.14 -2.99
CA GLU A 367 29.97 8.34 -2.34
C GLU A 367 29.10 9.60 -2.51
N ASN A 368 28.14 9.59 -3.45
CA ASN A 368 27.35 10.78 -3.78
C ASN A 368 25.86 10.58 -3.56
N ALA A 369 25.20 11.66 -3.13
CA ALA A 369 23.76 11.75 -3.22
C ALA A 369 23.35 11.90 -4.69
N GLY A 370 22.36 11.12 -5.11
CA GLY A 370 21.88 11.06 -6.48
C GLY A 370 20.36 10.95 -6.54
N GLY A 371 19.85 10.64 -7.72
CA GLY A 371 18.41 10.65 -7.97
C GLY A 371 17.82 12.05 -7.96
N LEU A 372 16.50 12.12 -7.90
CA LEU A 372 15.78 13.39 -7.89
C LEU A 372 15.93 14.08 -6.53
N ASP A 373 16.15 15.40 -6.55
CA ASP A 373 16.39 16.23 -5.36
C ASP A 373 17.52 15.71 -4.44
N SER A 374 18.41 14.86 -4.97
CA SER A 374 19.48 14.20 -4.21
C SER A 374 18.97 13.41 -2.99
N LEU A 375 17.79 12.79 -3.11
CA LEU A 375 17.13 12.02 -2.05
C LEU A 375 17.53 10.55 -1.99
N ASN A 376 18.35 10.10 -2.94
CA ASN A 376 18.96 8.76 -2.90
C ASN A 376 20.44 8.88 -2.57
N PHE A 377 20.98 7.86 -1.92
CA PHE A 377 22.40 7.74 -1.62
C PHE A 377 22.81 6.28 -1.82
N ALA A 378 23.96 5.95 -2.43
CA ALA A 378 24.31 4.55 -2.75
C ALA A 378 23.24 3.76 -3.56
N ALA A 379 22.30 4.45 -4.20
CA ALA A 379 21.17 3.84 -4.91
C ALA A 379 21.04 4.41 -6.33
N CYS A 380 21.14 3.53 -7.33
CA CYS A 380 20.99 3.85 -8.75
C CYS A 380 20.29 2.71 -9.50
N HIS A 381 19.99 2.93 -10.78
CA HIS A 381 19.31 1.95 -11.63
C HIS A 381 20.04 0.60 -11.70
N ALA A 382 21.37 0.61 -11.57
CA ALA A 382 22.15 -0.61 -11.64
C ALA A 382 22.02 -1.51 -10.40
N CYS A 383 21.79 -0.93 -9.21
CA CYS A 383 21.84 -1.68 -7.94
C CYS A 383 20.52 -1.75 -7.19
N SER A 384 19.70 -0.69 -7.17
CA SER A 384 18.62 -0.53 -6.18
C SER A 384 17.30 -0.06 -6.75
N LEU A 385 17.25 0.68 -7.87
CA LEU A 385 15.95 1.10 -8.40
C LEU A 385 15.18 -0.08 -9.00
N VAL A 386 13.86 -0.03 -8.87
CA VAL A 386 12.87 -0.96 -9.44
C VAL A 386 11.91 -0.20 -10.36
N SER A 387 10.92 -0.87 -10.95
CA SER A 387 9.87 -0.18 -11.72
C SER A 387 9.17 0.87 -10.84
N GLU A 388 8.86 2.05 -11.39
CA GLU A 388 8.15 3.10 -10.64
C GLU A 388 6.79 2.62 -10.14
N THR A 389 6.14 1.69 -10.86
CA THR A 389 4.87 1.07 -10.45
C THR A 389 5.02 0.03 -9.35
N SER A 390 6.25 -0.32 -8.98
CA SER A 390 6.57 -1.31 -7.96
C SER A 390 6.85 -0.69 -6.59
N CYS A 391 7.23 0.59 -6.55
CA CYS A 391 7.67 1.31 -5.35
C CYS A 391 6.60 2.29 -4.86
N GLU A 392 6.34 2.33 -3.55
CA GLU A 392 5.37 3.27 -2.95
C GLU A 392 5.93 4.71 -2.88
N HIS A 393 7.26 4.86 -2.81
CA HIS A 393 7.95 6.14 -2.68
C HIS A 393 8.62 6.63 -3.97
N SER A 394 8.19 6.13 -5.14
CA SER A 394 8.69 6.57 -6.46
C SER A 394 10.22 6.47 -6.61
N ASN A 395 10.83 5.39 -6.11
CA ASN A 395 12.28 5.18 -6.11
C ASN A 395 13.09 6.30 -5.42
N LEU A 396 12.54 6.90 -4.35
CA LEU A 396 13.22 7.91 -3.53
C LEU A 396 13.43 7.41 -2.10
N LEU A 397 14.37 8.00 -1.36
CA LEU A 397 14.71 7.56 0.01
C LEU A 397 15.27 6.13 0.02
N LEU A 398 16.28 5.90 -0.82
CA LEU A 398 16.98 4.63 -0.96
C LEU A 398 18.47 4.77 -0.62
N ASP A 399 18.98 3.80 0.11
CA ASP A 399 20.39 3.64 0.45
C ASP A 399 20.76 2.19 0.74
N ARG A 400 21.45 1.55 -0.21
CA ARG A 400 21.85 0.15 -0.05
C ARG A 400 22.93 -0.04 1.00
N ASP A 401 23.76 0.96 1.30
CA ASP A 401 24.81 0.79 2.32
C ASP A 401 24.21 0.75 3.73
N LEU A 402 23.04 1.36 3.95
CA LEU A 402 22.27 1.17 5.19
C LEU A 402 21.79 -0.27 5.37
N VAL A 403 21.83 -1.10 4.30
CA VAL A 403 21.53 -2.53 4.36
C VAL A 403 22.81 -3.36 4.42
N VAL A 404 23.73 -3.18 3.46
CA VAL A 404 24.88 -4.08 3.26
C VAL A 404 26.26 -3.48 3.53
N GLY A 405 26.34 -2.18 3.85
CA GLY A 405 27.60 -1.52 4.17
C GLY A 405 28.17 -1.99 5.53
N GLU A 406 29.34 -1.47 5.91
CA GLU A 406 29.97 -1.80 7.20
C GLU A 406 29.07 -1.50 8.41
N LEU A 407 28.28 -0.43 8.29
CA LEU A 407 27.28 -0.02 9.27
C LEU A 407 25.87 -0.48 8.89
N GLY A 408 25.71 -1.34 7.89
CA GLY A 408 24.41 -1.77 7.38
C GLY A 408 23.65 -2.67 8.36
N LEU A 409 22.33 -2.63 8.28
CA LEU A 409 21.42 -3.44 9.10
C LEU A 409 21.69 -4.95 8.96
N ALA A 410 22.07 -5.41 7.76
CA ALA A 410 22.37 -6.80 7.45
C ALA A 410 23.88 -7.13 7.47
N ARG A 411 24.73 -6.29 8.09
CA ARG A 411 26.21 -6.44 8.10
C ARG A 411 26.67 -7.82 8.59
N ASN A 412 25.99 -8.41 9.58
CA ASN A 412 26.37 -9.72 10.12
C ASN A 412 26.14 -10.83 9.10
N VAL A 413 25.07 -10.74 8.31
CA VAL A 413 24.80 -11.66 7.19
C VAL A 413 25.84 -11.48 6.09
N VAL A 414 26.16 -10.23 5.72
CA VAL A 414 27.18 -9.92 4.70
C VAL A 414 28.56 -10.44 5.11
N ARG A 415 28.96 -10.26 6.37
CA ARG A 415 30.22 -10.80 6.90
C ARG A 415 30.25 -12.32 6.86
N ALA A 416 29.14 -12.98 7.16
CA ALA A 416 29.05 -14.43 7.04
C ALA A 416 29.21 -14.91 5.59
N ILE A 417 28.65 -14.18 4.62
CA ILE A 417 28.80 -14.47 3.17
C ILE A 417 30.25 -14.30 2.71
N GLN A 418 30.95 -13.27 3.19
CA GLN A 418 32.34 -12.98 2.80
C GLN A 418 33.39 -13.82 3.53
N GLY A 419 33.05 -14.31 4.73
CA GLY A 419 33.95 -15.09 5.60
C GLY A 419 33.79 -16.61 5.49
N GLY A 420 32.75 -17.09 4.80
CA GLY A 420 32.53 -18.51 4.48
C GLY A 420 33.08 -18.87 3.11
#